data_AF-A0A848TFD5-F1
#
_entry.id   AF-A0A848TFD5-F1
#
_cell.length_a   1.000
_cell.length_b   1.000
_cell.length_c   1.000
_cell.angle_alpha   90.00
_cell.angle_beta   90.00
_cell.angle_gamma   90.00
#
_symmetry.space_group_name_H-M   'P 1'
#
loop_
_entity.id
_entity.type
_entity.pdbx_description
1 polymer ?
#
loop_
_entity_poly.entity_id
_entity_poly.type
_entity_poly.pdbx_seq_one_letter_code
_entity_poly.pdbx_strand_id
1 'polypeptide(L)' 'MTQPAFVLVRPQMGENIGGAARAMWNFGLDRMRVVAPRDGWP' A
#
# COMPACT_ATOMS: atom_id res chain seq x y z
N MET A 1 13.00 0.30 16.29
CA MET A 1 11.95 -0.75 16.19
C MET A 1 11.64 -1.00 14.74
N THR A 2 11.48 -2.26 14.33
CA THR A 2 11.09 -2.61 12.96
C THR A 2 9.61 -2.35 12.78
N GLN A 3 9.24 -1.40 11.91
CA GLN A 3 7.83 -1.12 11.62
C GLN A 3 7.16 -2.31 10.91
N PRO A 4 5.86 -2.57 11.14
CA PRO A 4 5.10 -3.56 10.40
C PRO A 4 5.03 -3.17 8.91
N ALA A 5 4.90 -4.16 8.03
CA ALA A 5 4.68 -3.94 6.62
C ALA A 5 3.19 -4.13 6.27
N PHE A 6 2.61 -3.18 5.55
CA PHE A 6 1.28 -3.31 4.96
C PHE A 6 1.42 -4.01 3.60
N VAL A 7 0.65 -5.07 3.38
CA VAL A 7 0.69 -5.85 2.14
C VAL A 7 -0.67 -5.81 1.47
N LEU A 8 -0.76 -5.12 0.33
CA LEU A 8 -1.98 -5.06 -0.48
C LEU A 8 -1.95 -6.20 -1.49
N VAL A 9 -2.81 -7.20 -1.28
CA VAL A 9 -2.93 -8.38 -2.15
C VAL A 9 -4.01 -8.14 -3.18
N ARG A 10 -3.64 -8.22 -4.46
CA ARG A 10 -4.51 -8.04 -5.63
C ARG A 10 -5.39 -6.78 -5.55
N PRO A 11 -4.84 -5.59 -5.22
CA PRO A 11 -5.63 -4.36 -5.25
C PRO A 11 -6.18 -4.11 -6.65
N GLN A 12 -7.37 -3.51 -6.70
CA GLN A 12 -8.17 -3.38 -7.92
C GLN A 12 -8.09 -1.99 -8.57
N MET A 13 -7.79 -0.94 -7.81
CA MET A 13 -7.77 0.45 -8.28
C MET A 13 -6.54 1.16 -7.71
N GLY A 14 -5.84 1.93 -8.54
CA GLY A 14 -4.64 2.66 -8.12
C GLY A 14 -4.92 3.72 -7.06
N GLU A 15 -6.11 4.33 -7.12
CA GLU A 15 -6.60 5.31 -6.16
C GLU A 15 -6.67 4.73 -4.74
N ASN A 16 -7.05 3.45 -4.60
CA ASN A 16 -7.09 2.78 -3.30
C ASN A 16 -5.69 2.50 -2.75
N ILE A 17 -4.71 2.23 -3.62
CA ILE A 17 -3.31 2.05 -3.22
C ILE A 17 -2.75 3.39 -2.73
N GLY A 18 -3.00 4.48 -3.45
CA GLY A 18 -2.63 5.83 -3.02
C GLY A 18 -3.34 6.26 -1.72
N GLY A 19 -4.62 5.94 -1.58
CA GLY A 19 -5.38 6.19 -0.36
C GLY A 19 -4.81 5.44 0.86
N ALA A 20 -4.47 4.16 0.69
CA ALA A 20 -3.82 3.37 1.73
C ALA A 20 -2.44 3.93 2.11
N ALA A 21 -1.62 4.28 1.11
CA ALA A 21 -0.31 4.90 1.35
C ALA A 21 -0.42 6.24 2.10
N ARG A 22 -1.41 7.08 1.75
CA ARG A 22 -1.66 8.35 2.46
C ARG A 22 -2.09 8.12 3.90
N ALA A 23 -2.97 7.13 4.13
CA ALA A 23 -3.38 6.77 5.48
C ALA A 23 -2.18 6.30 6.32
N MET A 24 -1.31 5.46 5.76
CA MET A 24 -0.07 5.02 6.42
C MET A 24 0.82 6.21 6.79
N TRP A 25 1.06 7.13 5.85
CA TRP A 25 1.90 8.31 6.10
C TRP A 25 1.36 9.17 7.24
N ASN A 26 0.04 9.39 7.31
CA ASN A 26 -0.58 10.16 8.39
C ASN A 26 -0.28 9.60 9.79
N PHE A 27 0.11 8.32 9.91
CA PHE A 27 0.48 7.67 11.16
C PHE A 27 1.98 7.31 11.25
N GLY A 28 2.83 7.89 10.40
CA GLY A 28 4.27 7.66 10.42
C GLY A 28 4.69 6.26 9.96
N LEU A 29 3.85 5.59 9.17
CA LEU A 29 4.10 4.26 8.61
C LEU A 29 4.52 4.38 7.14
N ASP A 30 5.59 3.70 6.74
CA ASP A 30 6.17 3.83 5.39
C ASP A 30 6.45 2.50 4.66
N ARG A 31 6.25 1.35 5.31
CA ARG A 31 6.53 0.04 4.72
C ARG A 31 5.31 -0.56 4.04
N MET A 32 5.15 -0.34 2.73
CA MET A 32 4.07 -0.96 1.93
C MET A 32 4.64 -1.93 0.88
N ARG A 33 3.89 -3.00 0.59
CA ARG A 33 4.12 -3.92 -0.53
C ARG A 33 2.82 -4.11 -1.32
N VAL A 34 2.92 -4.19 -2.64
CA VAL A 34 1.81 -4.48 -3.55
C VAL A 34 2.06 -5.82 -4.23
N VAL A 35 1.11 -6.75 -4.16
CA VAL A 35 1.25 -8.11 -4.70
C VAL A 35 0.17 -8.37 -5.74
N ALA A 36 0.57 -8.72 -6.95
CA ALA A 36 -0.32 -9.08 -8.07
C ALA A 36 -1.49 -8.09 -8.30
N PRO A 37 -1.22 -6.77 -8.42
CA PRO A 37 -2.26 -5.77 -8.67
C PRO A 37 -3.01 -6.09 -9.98
N ARG A 38 -4.34 -5.93 -9.99
CA ARG A 38 -5.16 -6.30 -11.16
C ARG A 38 -4.77 -5.50 -12.40
N ASP A 39 -4.67 -4.18 -12.25
CA ASP A 39 -4.48 -3.24 -13.36
C ASP A 39 -2.99 -2.91 -13.58
N GLY A 40 -2.09 -3.67 -12.96
CA GLY A 40 -0.66 -3.33 -12.89
C GLY A 40 -0.37 -2.26 -11.84
N TRP A 41 0.91 -2.08 -11.51
CA TRP A 41 1.41 -1.03 -10.63
C TRP A 41 2.85 -0.71 -11.05
N PRO A 42 3.22 0.57 -11.25
CA PRO A 42 4.59 0.95 -11.61
C PRO A 42 5.59 0.78 -10.45
#